data_AF-A0A1H1PCF8-F1
#
_entry.id   AF-A0A1H1PCF8-F1
#
_cell.length_a   1.000
_cell.length_b   1.000
_cell.length_c   1.000
_cell.angle_alpha   90.00
_cell.angle_beta   90.00
_cell.angle_gamma   90.00
#
_symmetry.space_group_name_H-M   'P 1'
#
loop_
_entity.id
_entity.type
_entity.pdbx_description
1 polymer ?
#
loop_
_entity_poly.entity_id
_entity_poly.type
_entity_poly.pdbx_seq_one_letter_code
_entity_poly.pdbx_strand_id
1 'polypeptide(L)'
;MKLFLGRSTKNWLFYLGIICILFAIIYAYVVGEDMVKSSRNYSDMSLEVVLTLVLILAPITEEFIFRGLFTGRKWMKIVSLILLPLIVLASDNGWLDIVLLLLFVIAYFLNQKYPSEYIRNLALLANVLLFAAVHYKMEEIIDPELFYFVFFQIGLGSLLLWSIVNFGIIQAIVLHFAWNATLMIYMFYNLHYVDASLNVYENSDFKVEWKRVPRFNSKSSSVRIVNEDSIIANNIEARELYQLLDSSNESDSGENIRLLQTEGFMKYDFEIISKKTGKQSIKRESLGFLERDLIYRYRK
;
A
#
# COMPACT_ATOMS: atom_id res chain seq x y z
N MET A 1 -0.41 16.23 28.68
CA MET A 1 -1.22 16.72 27.52
C MET A 1 -1.48 18.23 27.55
N LYS A 2 -2.01 18.83 28.63
CA LYS A 2 -2.27 20.29 28.74
C LYS A 2 -1.04 21.19 28.52
N LEU A 3 0.15 20.77 28.98
CA LEU A 3 1.40 21.53 28.81
C LEU A 3 1.95 21.55 27.38
N PHE A 4 1.63 20.53 26.56
CA PHE A 4 2.11 20.44 25.17
C PHE A 4 1.14 21.13 24.19
N LEU A 5 -0.16 20.95 24.41
CA LEU A 5 -1.21 21.55 23.56
C LEU A 5 -1.46 23.04 23.83
N GLY A 6 -1.07 23.54 25.02
CA GLY A 6 -1.28 24.93 25.41
C GLY A 6 -0.39 25.95 24.69
N ARG A 7 0.65 25.50 23.96
CA ARG A 7 1.55 26.34 23.16
C ARG A 7 1.53 26.04 21.66
N SER A 8 0.85 24.96 21.23
CA SER A 8 0.78 24.57 19.84
C SER A 8 -0.34 25.31 19.09
N THR A 9 -0.05 25.69 17.85
CA THR A 9 -1.03 26.29 16.95
C THR A 9 -1.74 25.20 16.14
N LYS A 10 -2.98 25.46 15.72
CA LYS A 10 -3.76 24.57 14.84
C LYS A 10 -3.97 23.15 15.40
N ASN A 11 -4.27 23.05 16.70
CA ASN A 11 -4.60 21.78 17.37
C ASN A 11 -5.78 21.02 16.75
N TRP A 12 -6.65 21.70 15.99
CA TRP A 12 -7.71 21.04 15.23
C TRP A 12 -7.17 20.00 14.24
N LEU A 13 -5.97 20.18 13.68
CA LEU A 13 -5.32 19.18 12.82
C LEU A 13 -4.96 17.91 13.61
N PHE A 14 -4.47 18.07 14.84
CA PHE A 14 -4.20 16.94 15.72
C PHE A 14 -5.48 16.17 16.04
N TYR A 15 -6.54 16.88 16.45
CA TYR A 15 -7.83 16.25 16.76
C TYR A 15 -8.45 15.58 15.53
N LEU A 16 -8.44 16.23 14.37
CA LEU A 16 -8.87 15.64 13.10
C LEU A 16 -8.09 14.36 12.81
N GLY A 17 -6.76 14.41 12.97
CA GLY A 17 -5.87 13.28 12.79
C GLY A 17 -6.28 12.06 13.63
N ILE A 18 -6.43 12.26 14.93
CA ILE A 18 -6.82 11.20 15.87
C ILE A 18 -8.25 10.69 15.58
N ILE A 19 -9.20 11.58 15.32
CA ILE A 19 -10.59 11.20 15.04
C ILE A 19 -10.67 10.35 13.77
N CYS A 20 -9.98 10.75 12.69
CA CYS A 20 -9.97 9.98 11.44
C CYS A 20 -9.30 8.61 11.61
N ILE A 21 -8.20 8.50 12.37
CA ILE A 21 -7.56 7.21 12.65
C ILE A 21 -8.47 6.31 13.48
N LEU A 22 -9.09 6.84 14.55
CA LEU A 22 -10.02 6.06 15.38
C LEU A 22 -11.24 5.60 14.56
N PHE A 23 -11.79 6.48 13.74
CA PHE A 23 -12.87 6.13 12.83
C PHE A 23 -12.44 5.04 11.85
N ALA A 24 -11.26 5.15 11.24
CA ALA A 24 -10.73 4.14 10.33
C ALA A 24 -10.59 2.76 11.00
N ILE A 25 -10.06 2.71 12.23
CA ILE A 25 -9.93 1.47 13.00
C ILE A 25 -11.30 0.85 13.30
N ILE A 26 -12.25 1.66 13.79
CA ILE A 26 -13.61 1.18 14.10
C ILE A 26 -14.30 0.69 12.82
N TYR A 27 -14.15 1.43 11.73
CA TYR A 27 -14.77 1.10 10.44
C TYR A 27 -14.21 -0.19 9.87
N ALA A 28 -12.87 -0.35 9.87
CA ALA A 28 -12.21 -1.59 9.44
C ALA A 28 -12.69 -2.81 10.25
N TYR A 29 -12.87 -2.66 11.57
CA TYR A 29 -13.41 -3.72 12.42
C TYR A 29 -14.86 -4.10 12.08
N VAL A 30 -15.68 -3.14 11.63
CA VAL A 30 -17.10 -3.38 11.30
C VAL A 30 -17.28 -4.00 9.92
N VAL A 31 -16.51 -3.55 8.93
CA VAL A 31 -16.62 -4.04 7.54
C VAL A 31 -16.01 -5.44 7.38
N GLY A 32 -14.98 -5.78 8.17
CA GLY A 32 -14.30 -7.07 8.09
C GLY A 32 -13.08 -7.05 7.16
N GLU A 33 -12.31 -8.14 7.20
CA GLU A 33 -11.01 -8.30 6.52
C GLU A 33 -11.09 -9.20 5.27
N ASP A 34 -12.15 -9.09 4.46
CA ASP A 34 -12.07 -9.74 3.14
C ASP A 34 -10.88 -9.15 2.39
N MET A 35 -10.10 -10.00 1.70
CA MET A 35 -8.84 -9.57 1.07
C MET A 35 -9.11 -8.53 -0.02
N VAL A 36 -9.04 -7.24 0.35
CA VAL A 36 -9.37 -6.20 -0.61
C VAL A 36 -8.20 -5.98 -1.55
N LYS A 37 -8.49 -6.13 -2.84
CA LYS A 37 -7.55 -5.86 -3.92
C LYS A 37 -7.26 -4.37 -3.97
N SER A 38 -6.15 -3.95 -3.36
CA SER A 38 -5.74 -2.55 -3.38
C SER A 38 -4.64 -2.28 -4.41
N SER A 39 -4.66 -1.06 -4.96
CA SER A 39 -3.55 -0.46 -5.72
C SER A 39 -2.24 -0.44 -4.95
N ARG A 40 -2.31 -0.47 -3.61
CA ARG A 40 -1.18 -0.45 -2.67
C ARG A 40 -0.56 -1.82 -2.39
N ASN A 41 -0.89 -2.84 -3.17
CA ASN A 41 -0.20 -4.12 -3.14
C ASN A 41 1.10 -4.04 -3.96
N TYR A 42 2.23 -4.23 -3.27
CA TYR A 42 3.59 -4.19 -3.84
C TYR A 42 4.25 -5.57 -3.88
N SER A 43 3.44 -6.64 -3.88
CA SER A 43 3.97 -8.01 -3.87
C SER A 43 4.93 -8.24 -5.04
N ASP A 44 4.71 -7.62 -6.21
CA ASP A 44 5.56 -7.67 -7.40
C ASP A 44 6.99 -7.10 -7.24
N MET A 45 7.29 -6.41 -6.14
CA MET A 45 8.63 -5.96 -5.77
C MET A 45 9.25 -6.87 -4.72
N SER A 46 10.58 -6.84 -4.54
CA SER A 46 11.18 -7.55 -3.42
C SER A 46 10.85 -6.85 -2.09
N LEU A 47 10.74 -7.63 -1.01
CA LEU A 47 10.45 -7.11 0.33
C LEU A 47 11.49 -6.05 0.74
N GLU A 48 12.77 -6.24 0.44
CA GLU A 48 13.86 -5.31 0.77
C GLU A 48 13.71 -3.96 0.06
N VAL A 49 13.29 -4.00 -1.21
CA VAL A 49 12.99 -2.78 -1.98
C VAL A 49 11.81 -2.06 -1.35
N VAL A 50 10.72 -2.77 -1.04
CA VAL A 50 9.54 -2.18 -0.42
C VAL A 50 9.85 -1.56 0.94
N LEU A 51 10.65 -2.23 1.77
CA LEU A 51 11.09 -1.68 3.06
C LEU A 51 11.91 -0.40 2.89
N THR A 52 12.84 -0.38 1.94
CA THR A 52 13.65 0.81 1.67
C THR A 52 12.80 1.98 1.18
N LEU A 53 11.88 1.70 0.24
CA LEU A 53 10.97 2.70 -0.30
C LEU A 53 10.02 3.24 0.78
N VAL A 54 9.32 2.37 1.50
CA VAL A 54 8.26 2.74 2.44
C VAL A 54 8.81 3.31 3.75
N LEU A 55 9.91 2.79 4.28
CA LEU A 55 10.44 3.26 5.56
C LEU A 55 11.35 4.48 5.40
N ILE A 56 12.15 4.55 4.34
CA ILE A 56 13.20 5.57 4.25
C ILE A 56 12.82 6.64 3.23
N LEU A 57 12.62 6.24 1.98
CA LEU A 57 12.47 7.22 0.90
C LEU A 57 11.13 7.96 1.00
N ALA A 58 10.02 7.23 1.14
CA ALA A 58 8.67 7.80 1.16
C ALA A 58 8.50 8.86 2.26
N PRO A 59 8.83 8.62 3.55
CA PRO A 59 8.76 9.65 4.58
C PRO A 59 9.55 10.92 4.26
N ILE A 60 10.73 10.81 3.65
CA ILE A 60 11.55 11.98 3.32
C ILE A 60 10.96 12.72 2.12
N THR A 61 10.68 12.00 1.04
CA THR A 61 10.21 12.60 -0.22
C THR A 61 8.81 13.17 -0.06
N GLU A 62 7.88 12.44 0.54
CA GLU A 62 6.50 12.89 0.74
C GLU A 62 6.44 14.12 1.64
N GLU A 63 7.21 14.18 2.73
CA GLU A 63 7.24 15.36 3.59
C GLU A 63 7.81 16.58 2.86
N PHE A 64 8.85 16.42 2.05
CA PHE A 64 9.38 17.53 1.25
C PHE A 64 8.38 18.01 0.19
N ILE A 65 7.68 17.08 -0.44
CA ILE A 65 6.73 17.37 -1.52
C ILE A 65 5.47 18.03 -0.95
N PHE A 66 4.78 17.35 -0.04
CA PHE A 66 3.48 17.79 0.46
C PHE A 66 3.59 18.90 1.50
N ARG A 67 4.65 18.93 2.32
CA ARG A 67 4.74 19.85 3.47
C ARG A 67 5.77 20.96 3.30
N GLY A 68 6.61 20.90 2.26
CA GLY A 68 7.66 21.90 2.00
C GLY A 68 7.14 23.34 1.90
N LEU A 69 5.91 23.56 1.40
CA LEU A 69 5.27 24.88 1.33
C LEU A 69 4.98 25.53 2.69
N PHE A 70 4.79 24.72 3.74
CA PHE A 70 4.54 25.19 5.10
C PHE A 70 5.82 25.43 5.91
N THR A 71 6.98 25.19 5.30
CA THR A 71 8.28 25.42 5.96
C THR A 71 8.76 26.86 5.81
N GLY A 72 9.68 27.27 6.68
CA GLY A 72 10.39 28.55 6.55
C GLY A 72 11.44 28.58 5.43
N ARG A 73 11.76 27.44 4.79
CA ARG A 73 12.91 27.31 3.86
C ARG A 73 12.47 27.52 2.41
N LYS A 74 13.02 28.52 1.73
CA LYS A 74 12.65 28.87 0.33
C LYS A 74 12.81 27.71 -0.66
N TRP A 75 13.92 26.97 -0.59
CA TRP A 75 14.19 25.86 -1.50
C TRP A 75 13.15 24.74 -1.37
N MET A 76 12.66 24.47 -0.16
CA MET A 76 11.62 23.45 0.07
C MET A 76 10.28 23.86 -0.56
N LYS A 77 9.94 25.14 -0.51
CA LYS A 77 8.75 25.67 -1.18
C LYS A 77 8.81 25.46 -2.70
N ILE A 78 9.98 25.70 -3.29
CA ILE A 78 10.21 25.49 -4.73
C ILE A 78 10.08 24.00 -5.06
N VAL A 79 10.72 23.13 -4.27
CA VAL A 79 10.62 21.67 -4.43
C VAL A 79 9.16 21.22 -4.38
N SER A 80 8.39 21.62 -3.37
CA SER A 80 6.95 21.31 -3.29
C SER A 80 6.17 21.81 -4.50
N LEU A 81 6.37 23.06 -4.93
CA LEU A 81 5.62 23.65 -6.05
C LEU A 81 5.88 22.96 -7.38
N ILE A 82 7.06 22.37 -7.56
CA ILE A 82 7.41 21.61 -8.77
C ILE A 82 6.95 20.16 -8.67
N LEU A 83 7.24 19.49 -7.54
CA LEU A 83 7.02 18.06 -7.41
C LEU A 83 5.57 17.69 -7.12
N LEU A 84 4.78 18.55 -6.47
CA LEU A 84 3.34 18.28 -6.23
C LEU A 84 2.56 18.10 -7.53
N PRO A 85 2.63 19.03 -8.51
CA PRO A 85 2.00 18.82 -9.81
C PRO A 85 2.49 17.55 -10.51
N LEU A 86 3.78 17.23 -10.44
CA LEU A 86 4.32 16.02 -11.08
C LEU A 86 3.75 14.74 -10.46
N ILE A 87 3.58 14.69 -9.14
CA ILE A 87 2.95 13.55 -8.47
C ILE A 87 1.47 13.44 -8.84
N VAL A 88 0.75 14.56 -8.87
CA VAL A 88 -0.67 14.59 -9.26
C VAL A 88 -0.88 14.16 -10.73
N LEU A 89 0.08 14.46 -11.61
CA LEU A 89 0.05 13.99 -12.99
C LEU A 89 0.45 12.51 -13.13
N ALA A 90 1.18 11.98 -12.15
CA ALA A 90 1.61 10.58 -12.12
C ALA A 90 0.63 9.67 -11.34
N SER A 91 -0.31 10.23 -10.59
CA SER A 91 -1.33 9.48 -9.84
C SER A 91 -2.49 9.06 -10.74
N ASP A 92 -3.04 7.88 -10.46
CA ASP A 92 -4.08 7.24 -11.27
C ASP A 92 -5.50 7.81 -11.06
N ASN A 93 -5.67 8.79 -10.16
CA ASN A 93 -6.96 9.34 -9.71
C ASN A 93 -7.64 10.35 -10.64
N GLY A 94 -6.97 10.78 -11.71
CA GLY A 94 -7.54 11.71 -12.67
C GLY A 94 -7.89 13.10 -12.09
N TRP A 95 -9.17 13.50 -12.16
CA TRP A 95 -9.60 14.89 -11.96
C TRP A 95 -9.66 15.36 -10.49
N LEU A 96 -9.88 14.45 -9.53
CA LEU A 96 -10.02 14.82 -8.11
C LEU A 96 -8.71 15.44 -7.59
N ASP A 97 -7.58 14.80 -7.87
CA ASP A 97 -6.26 15.26 -7.44
C ASP A 97 -5.91 16.62 -8.07
N ILE A 98 -6.30 16.84 -9.33
CA ILE A 98 -6.13 18.12 -10.02
C ILE A 98 -6.96 19.22 -9.32
N VAL A 99 -8.23 18.95 -9.00
CA VAL A 99 -9.09 19.90 -8.31
C VAL A 99 -8.54 20.23 -6.92
N LEU A 100 -8.11 19.23 -6.16
CA LEU A 100 -7.52 19.41 -4.83
C LEU A 100 -6.19 20.16 -4.90
N LEU A 101 -5.35 19.89 -5.91
CA LEU A 101 -4.10 20.61 -6.16
C LEU A 101 -4.37 22.09 -6.46
N LEU A 102 -5.32 22.38 -7.36
CA LEU A 102 -5.69 23.76 -7.69
C LEU A 102 -6.24 24.48 -6.46
N LEU A 103 -7.15 23.85 -5.72
CA LEU A 103 -7.69 24.40 -4.47
C LEU A 103 -6.57 24.71 -3.47
N PHE A 104 -5.65 23.78 -3.28
CA PHE A 104 -4.51 23.94 -2.39
C PHE A 104 -3.59 25.10 -2.82
N VAL A 105 -3.16 25.11 -4.08
CA VAL A 105 -2.24 26.12 -4.62
C VAL A 105 -2.86 27.51 -4.61
N ILE A 106 -4.13 27.63 -5.03
CA ILE A 106 -4.88 28.89 -5.02
C ILE A 106 -5.03 29.39 -3.58
N ALA A 107 -5.47 28.54 -2.64
CA ALA A 107 -5.60 28.92 -1.24
C ALA A 107 -4.26 29.34 -0.63
N TYR A 108 -3.17 28.63 -0.96
CA TYR A 108 -1.83 28.99 -0.49
C TYR A 108 -1.40 30.38 -0.98
N PHE A 109 -1.48 30.66 -2.28
CA PHE A 109 -1.09 31.96 -2.84
C PHE A 109 -2.04 33.10 -2.42
N LEU A 110 -3.34 32.84 -2.31
CA LEU A 110 -4.29 33.80 -1.75
C LEU A 110 -3.93 34.16 -0.31
N ASN A 111 -3.54 33.19 0.53
CA ASN A 111 -3.12 33.47 1.90
C ASN A 111 -1.79 34.25 1.99
N GLN A 112 -0.90 34.11 1.01
CA GLN A 112 0.31 34.95 0.93
C GLN A 112 -0.03 36.41 0.60
N LYS A 113 -1.01 36.63 -0.29
CA LYS A 113 -1.42 37.97 -0.71
C LYS A 113 -2.38 38.64 0.29
N TYR A 114 -3.28 37.86 0.87
CA TYR A 114 -4.32 38.28 1.81
C TYR A 114 -4.30 37.36 3.04
N PRO A 115 -3.39 37.59 4.00
CA PRO A 115 -3.26 36.74 5.18
C PRO A 115 -4.59 36.66 5.95
N SER A 116 -5.18 35.47 5.98
CA SER A 116 -6.45 35.22 6.64
C SER A 116 -6.42 33.84 7.28
N GLU A 117 -6.87 33.76 8.53
CA GLU A 117 -6.90 32.48 9.24
C GLU A 117 -7.75 31.44 8.50
N TYR A 118 -8.86 31.86 7.90
CA TYR A 118 -9.76 31.01 7.14
C TYR A 118 -9.08 30.46 5.87
N ILE A 119 -8.42 31.33 5.09
CA ILE A 119 -7.73 30.90 3.86
C ILE A 119 -6.56 29.98 4.19
N ARG A 120 -5.83 30.27 5.28
CA ARG A 120 -4.77 29.38 5.79
C ARG A 120 -5.32 28.01 6.17
N ASN A 121 -6.45 27.95 6.90
CA ASN A 121 -7.08 26.69 7.27
C ASN A 121 -7.55 25.90 6.03
N LEU A 122 -8.09 26.59 5.02
CA LEU A 122 -8.46 25.97 3.75
C LEU A 122 -7.26 25.36 3.03
N ALA A 123 -6.13 26.07 2.95
CA ALA A 123 -4.90 25.54 2.36
C ALA A 123 -4.37 24.32 3.11
N LEU A 124 -4.45 24.32 4.45
CA LEU A 124 -4.05 23.18 5.27
C LEU A 124 -4.96 21.97 5.00
N LEU A 125 -6.29 22.17 5.01
CA LEU A 125 -7.25 21.10 4.75
C LEU A 125 -7.11 20.54 3.33
N ALA A 126 -6.99 21.40 2.32
CA ALA A 126 -6.80 20.98 0.94
C ALA A 126 -5.51 20.16 0.76
N ASN A 127 -4.44 20.48 1.48
CA ASN A 127 -3.21 19.69 1.46
C ASN A 127 -3.39 18.30 2.08
N VAL A 128 -4.11 18.20 3.20
CA VAL A 128 -4.44 16.89 3.82
C VAL A 128 -5.28 16.05 2.88
N LEU A 129 -6.31 16.63 2.27
CA LEU A 129 -7.19 15.93 1.33
C LEU A 129 -6.43 15.50 0.07
N LEU A 130 -5.59 16.38 -0.49
CA LEU A 130 -4.73 16.06 -1.63
C LEU A 130 -3.79 14.90 -1.29
N PHE A 131 -3.14 14.95 -0.13
CA PHE A 131 -2.29 13.86 0.35
C PHE A 131 -3.05 12.54 0.44
N ALA A 132 -4.27 12.54 0.97
CA ALA A 132 -5.06 11.32 1.05
C ALA A 132 -5.50 10.80 -0.32
N ALA A 133 -5.91 11.71 -1.21
CA ALA A 133 -6.42 11.36 -2.53
C ALA A 133 -5.35 10.67 -3.36
N VAL A 134 -4.17 11.26 -3.55
CA VAL A 134 -3.09 10.73 -4.43
C VAL A 134 -2.61 9.30 -4.15
N HIS A 135 -3.00 8.71 -3.01
CA HIS A 135 -2.59 7.37 -2.59
C HIS A 135 -3.51 6.23 -3.07
N TYR A 136 -4.67 6.55 -3.62
CA TYR A 136 -5.69 5.59 -4.01
C TYR A 136 -6.17 5.88 -5.43
N LYS A 137 -6.82 4.92 -6.08
CA LYS A 137 -7.60 5.16 -7.30
C LYS A 137 -9.00 5.67 -6.97
N MET A 138 -9.69 6.26 -7.93
CA MET A 138 -11.00 6.87 -7.70
C MET A 138 -12.02 5.80 -7.30
N GLU A 139 -11.90 4.61 -7.88
CA GLU A 139 -12.71 3.43 -7.53
C GLU A 139 -12.53 3.05 -6.06
N GLU A 140 -11.29 3.12 -5.54
CA GLU A 140 -11.00 2.82 -4.13
C GLU A 140 -11.48 3.93 -3.18
N ILE A 141 -11.55 5.18 -3.65
CA ILE A 141 -12.04 6.32 -2.85
C ILE A 141 -13.56 6.29 -2.70
N ILE A 142 -14.30 5.78 -3.69
CA ILE A 142 -15.77 5.70 -3.68
C ILE A 142 -16.31 4.36 -3.19
N ASP A 143 -15.45 3.35 -3.09
CA ASP A 143 -15.81 2.04 -2.54
C ASP A 143 -15.93 2.12 -1.00
N PRO A 144 -17.16 1.95 -0.46
CA PRO A 144 -17.38 1.98 0.98
C PRO A 144 -16.50 0.98 1.73
N GLU A 145 -16.22 -0.19 1.16
CA GLU A 145 -15.39 -1.21 1.81
C GLU A 145 -13.96 -0.72 2.03
N LEU A 146 -13.50 0.27 1.27
CA LEU A 146 -12.14 0.82 1.31
C LEU A 146 -12.02 2.17 2.01
N PHE A 147 -13.11 2.75 2.51
CA PHE A 147 -13.10 4.08 3.13
C PHE A 147 -12.12 4.19 4.31
N TYR A 148 -11.90 3.12 5.07
CA TYR A 148 -10.96 3.15 6.20
C TYR A 148 -9.55 3.54 5.76
N PHE A 149 -9.09 3.11 4.57
CA PHE A 149 -7.78 3.49 4.04
C PHE A 149 -7.67 4.98 3.75
N VAL A 150 -8.73 5.60 3.23
CA VAL A 150 -8.81 7.04 2.99
C VAL A 150 -8.76 7.79 4.32
N PHE A 151 -9.54 7.36 5.32
CA PHE A 151 -9.53 7.97 6.65
C PHE A 151 -8.19 7.82 7.37
N PHE A 152 -7.49 6.69 7.23
CA PHE A 152 -6.12 6.55 7.72
C PHE A 152 -5.19 7.60 7.10
N GLN A 153 -5.28 7.86 5.79
CA GLN A 153 -4.42 8.85 5.13
C GLN A 153 -4.79 10.30 5.45
N ILE A 154 -6.08 10.63 5.58
CA ILE A 154 -6.52 11.94 6.11
C ILE A 154 -5.99 12.12 7.53
N GLY A 155 -6.09 11.08 8.34
CA GLY A 155 -5.62 11.05 9.72
C GLY A 155 -4.13 11.32 9.82
N LEU A 156 -3.32 10.50 9.14
CA LEU A 156 -1.87 10.64 9.06
C LEU A 156 -1.48 12.00 8.49
N GLY A 157 -2.06 12.40 7.35
CA GLY A 157 -1.78 13.67 6.70
C GLY A 157 -2.04 14.88 7.61
N SER A 158 -3.09 14.81 8.44
CA SER A 158 -3.40 15.84 9.45
C SER A 158 -2.38 15.87 10.58
N LEU A 159 -1.94 14.71 11.10
CA LEU A 159 -0.92 14.64 12.15
C LEU A 159 0.45 15.12 11.67
N LEU A 160 0.84 14.77 10.45
CA LEU A 160 2.08 15.24 9.82
C LEU A 160 2.04 16.74 9.57
N LEU A 161 0.90 17.26 9.09
CA LEU A 161 0.71 18.69 8.90
C LEU A 161 0.63 19.47 10.23
N TRP A 162 0.10 18.87 11.29
CA TRP A 162 0.18 19.43 12.63
C TRP A 162 1.64 19.48 13.12
N SER A 163 2.41 18.41 12.85
CA SER A 163 3.82 18.32 13.23
C SER A 163 4.67 19.38 12.53
N ILE A 164 4.51 19.57 11.22
CA ILE A 164 5.28 20.59 10.48
C ILE A 164 5.01 22.01 10.99
N VAL A 165 3.75 22.33 11.31
CA VAL A 165 3.33 23.66 11.76
C VAL A 165 3.87 23.97 13.16
N ASN A 166 4.08 22.97 14.00
CA ASN A 166 4.45 23.17 15.41
C ASN A 166 5.92 22.86 15.73
N PHE A 167 6.54 21.90 15.03
CA PHE A 167 7.88 21.39 15.37
C PHE A 167 8.86 21.45 14.19
N GLY A 168 8.37 21.45 12.96
CA GLY A 168 9.18 21.53 11.75
C GLY A 168 9.36 20.19 11.03
N ILE A 169 10.13 20.21 9.94
CA ILE A 169 10.13 19.12 8.95
C ILE A 169 10.78 17.85 9.46
N ILE A 170 11.82 17.97 10.29
CA ILE A 170 12.54 16.80 10.81
C ILE A 170 11.59 15.97 11.69
N GLN A 171 10.80 16.62 12.53
CA GLN A 171 9.83 15.96 13.40
C GLN A 171 8.67 15.36 12.61
N ALA A 172 8.25 15.99 11.51
CA ALA A 172 7.27 15.41 10.61
C ALA A 172 7.81 14.14 9.93
N ILE A 173 9.06 14.15 9.44
CA ILE A 173 9.72 12.97 8.85
C ILE A 173 9.86 11.85 9.88
N VAL A 174 10.29 12.15 11.10
CA VAL A 174 10.42 11.13 12.17
C VAL A 174 9.06 10.54 12.53
N LEU A 175 8.01 11.37 12.62
CA LEU A 175 6.66 10.90 12.88
C LEU A 175 6.14 10.01 11.75
N HIS A 176 6.39 10.38 10.49
CA HIS A 176 6.02 9.61 9.32
C HIS A 176 6.78 8.26 9.28
N PHE A 177 8.09 8.29 9.51
CA PHE A 177 8.91 7.09 9.65
C PHE A 177 8.34 6.16 10.73
N ALA A 178 8.01 6.67 11.91
CA ALA A 178 7.48 5.88 13.01
C ALA A 178 6.11 5.25 12.66
N TRP A 179 5.27 5.99 11.93
CA TRP A 179 4.00 5.46 11.42
C TRP A 179 4.24 4.29 10.45
N ASN A 180 5.08 4.48 9.43
CA ASN A 180 5.37 3.43 8.45
C ASN A 180 6.07 2.24 9.11
N ALA A 181 6.96 2.48 10.07
CA ALA A 181 7.62 1.43 10.86
C ALA A 181 6.60 0.59 11.64
N THR A 182 5.56 1.21 12.20
CA THR A 182 4.50 0.48 12.92
C THR A 182 3.75 -0.47 11.97
N LEU A 183 3.38 0.01 10.77
CA LEU A 183 2.73 -0.82 9.75
C LEU A 183 3.65 -1.96 9.27
N MET A 184 4.93 -1.68 9.08
CA MET A 184 5.90 -2.70 8.67
C MET A 184 6.11 -3.74 9.77
N ILE A 185 6.21 -3.35 11.04
CA ILE A 185 6.31 -4.29 12.17
C ILE A 185 5.09 -5.23 12.20
N TYR A 186 3.88 -4.69 11.99
CA TYR A 186 2.67 -5.51 11.89
C TYR A 186 2.73 -6.50 10.72
N MET A 187 3.17 -6.05 9.53
CA MET A 187 3.38 -6.92 8.37
C MET A 187 4.43 -8.01 8.67
N PHE A 188 5.57 -7.65 9.27
CA PHE A 188 6.62 -8.61 9.66
C PHE A 188 6.10 -9.65 10.65
N TYR A 189 5.30 -9.22 11.63
CA TYR A 189 4.66 -10.12 12.59
C TYR A 189 3.82 -11.17 11.87
N ASN A 190 2.94 -10.75 10.94
CA ASN A 190 2.09 -11.65 10.16
C ASN A 190 2.87 -12.55 9.20
N LEU A 191 4.01 -12.10 8.66
CA LEU A 191 4.89 -12.91 7.82
C LEU A 191 5.73 -13.93 8.60
N HIS A 192 5.93 -13.72 9.90
CA HIS A 192 6.70 -14.61 10.76
C HIS A 192 5.81 -15.61 11.50
N TYR A 193 4.73 -15.14 12.11
CA TYR A 193 3.78 -15.93 12.88
C TYR A 193 2.58 -16.32 12.01
N VAL A 194 2.81 -17.29 11.13
CA VAL A 194 1.80 -17.75 10.18
C VAL A 194 0.95 -18.87 10.76
N ASP A 195 -0.32 -18.94 10.35
CA ASP A 195 -1.11 -20.16 10.51
C ASP A 195 -0.62 -21.22 9.50
N ALA A 196 0.03 -22.26 10.02
CA ALA A 196 0.59 -23.36 9.24
C ALA A 196 -0.43 -24.50 9.00
N SER A 197 -1.73 -24.22 9.17
CA SER A 197 -2.81 -25.14 8.81
C SER A 197 -2.69 -25.59 7.35
N LEU A 198 -2.91 -26.90 7.13
CA LEU A 198 -2.90 -27.49 5.80
C LEU A 198 -4.22 -27.17 5.11
N ASN A 199 -4.14 -26.49 3.98
CA ASN A 199 -5.26 -26.21 3.10
C ASN A 199 -5.27 -27.22 1.97
N VAL A 200 -6.46 -27.70 1.59
CA VAL A 200 -6.63 -28.72 0.56
C VAL A 200 -7.73 -28.27 -0.40
N TYR A 201 -7.39 -28.26 -1.68
CA TYR A 201 -8.34 -28.10 -2.78
C TYR A 201 -8.29 -29.37 -3.64
N GLU A 202 -9.44 -29.99 -3.86
CA GLU A 202 -9.51 -31.25 -4.58
C GLU A 202 -10.72 -31.29 -5.52
N ASN A 203 -10.50 -31.69 -6.76
CA ASN A 203 -11.56 -31.95 -7.73
C ASN A 203 -11.33 -33.28 -8.46
N SER A 204 -12.05 -33.54 -9.55
CA SER A 204 -11.94 -34.79 -10.33
C SER A 204 -10.58 -34.96 -11.01
N ASP A 205 -9.87 -33.86 -11.26
CA ASP A 205 -8.74 -33.79 -12.19
C ASP A 205 -7.41 -33.57 -11.45
N PHE A 206 -7.43 -32.87 -10.32
CA PHE A 206 -6.23 -32.61 -9.51
C PHE A 206 -6.53 -32.37 -8.03
N LYS A 207 -5.45 -32.40 -7.24
CA LYS A 207 -5.42 -32.07 -5.81
C LYS A 207 -4.28 -31.08 -5.55
N VAL A 208 -4.55 -30.04 -4.77
CA VAL A 208 -3.55 -29.08 -4.28
C VAL A 208 -3.61 -29.07 -2.77
N GLU A 209 -2.47 -29.32 -2.16
CA GLU A 209 -2.25 -29.07 -0.74
C GLU A 209 -1.29 -27.89 -0.60
N TRP A 210 -1.61 -26.95 0.28
CA TRP A 210 -0.72 -25.85 0.57
C TRP A 210 -0.80 -25.41 2.02
N LYS A 211 0.30 -24.87 2.52
CA LYS A 211 0.39 -24.28 3.86
C LYS A 211 1.31 -23.08 3.84
N ARG A 212 1.01 -22.08 4.66
CA ARG A 212 1.90 -20.93 4.86
C ARG A 212 3.17 -21.37 5.56
N VAL A 213 4.28 -20.73 5.22
CA VAL A 213 5.55 -20.91 5.93
C VAL A 213 6.14 -19.57 6.35
N PRO A 214 6.76 -19.48 7.55
CA PRO A 214 7.38 -18.26 8.01
C PRO A 214 8.40 -17.73 7.00
N ARG A 215 8.27 -16.45 6.62
CA ARG A 215 9.11 -15.82 5.59
C ARG A 215 10.60 -15.89 5.89
N PHE A 216 10.95 -15.68 7.16
CA PHE A 216 12.33 -15.58 7.65
C PHE A 216 12.93 -16.92 8.10
N ASN A 217 12.31 -18.04 7.73
CA ASN A 217 12.90 -19.36 7.94
C ASN A 217 14.09 -19.56 6.99
N SER A 218 15.20 -20.14 7.47
CA SER A 218 16.48 -20.25 6.75
C SER A 218 16.49 -21.32 5.65
N LYS A 219 15.34 -21.86 5.26
CA LYS A 219 15.24 -22.88 4.22
C LYS A 219 15.35 -22.24 2.83
N SER A 220 16.11 -22.83 1.93
CA SER A 220 16.12 -22.38 0.53
C SER A 220 14.79 -22.72 -0.15
N SER A 221 14.34 -21.82 -1.02
CA SER A 221 13.20 -22.07 -1.91
C SER A 221 13.55 -23.17 -2.91
N SER A 222 12.60 -24.06 -3.20
CA SER A 222 12.82 -25.13 -4.18
C SER A 222 11.52 -25.50 -4.89
N VAL A 223 11.64 -25.85 -6.17
CA VAL A 223 10.54 -26.42 -6.96
C VAL A 223 11.05 -27.70 -7.59
N ARG A 224 10.30 -28.79 -7.44
CA ARG A 224 10.60 -30.10 -8.01
C ARG A 224 9.36 -30.61 -8.73
N ILE A 225 9.53 -30.96 -9.99
CA ILE A 225 8.51 -31.69 -10.75
C ILE A 225 8.80 -33.17 -10.52
N VAL A 226 8.00 -33.81 -9.67
CA VAL A 226 8.15 -35.21 -9.30
C VAL A 226 7.26 -36.02 -10.27
N ASN A 227 7.87 -36.49 -11.35
CA ASN A 227 7.20 -37.10 -12.52
C ASN A 227 6.31 -36.11 -13.30
N GLU A 228 5.63 -36.57 -14.35
CA GLU A 228 4.73 -35.73 -15.17
C GLU A 228 3.45 -35.32 -14.43
N ASP A 229 3.20 -35.89 -13.24
CA ASP A 229 1.92 -35.81 -12.54
C ASP A 229 2.00 -35.13 -11.17
N SER A 230 3.17 -34.64 -10.71
CA SER A 230 3.21 -33.88 -9.46
C SER A 230 4.24 -32.75 -9.41
N ILE A 231 3.89 -31.67 -8.73
CA ILE A 231 4.73 -30.50 -8.46
C ILE A 231 4.82 -30.33 -6.95
N ILE A 232 6.04 -30.32 -6.43
CA ILE A 232 6.33 -30.02 -5.04
C ILE A 232 7.13 -28.72 -5.01
N ALA A 233 6.59 -27.68 -4.37
CA ALA A 233 7.29 -26.43 -4.18
C ALA A 233 7.40 -26.13 -2.68
N ASN A 234 8.58 -25.73 -2.21
CA ASN A 234 8.81 -25.45 -0.79
C ASN A 234 9.36 -24.04 -0.63
N ASN A 235 8.89 -23.36 0.41
CA ASN A 235 9.32 -22.02 0.81
C ASN A 235 9.32 -21.00 -0.35
N ILE A 236 8.27 -20.98 -1.15
CA ILE A 236 8.17 -20.14 -2.36
C ILE A 236 6.99 -19.16 -2.27
N GLU A 237 7.10 -17.98 -2.87
CA GLU A 237 5.93 -17.11 -3.07
C GLU A 237 5.03 -17.70 -4.16
N ALA A 238 3.71 -17.54 -4.03
CA ALA A 238 2.77 -18.01 -5.06
C ALA A 238 3.08 -17.35 -6.42
N ARG A 239 3.44 -16.05 -6.44
CA ARG A 239 3.84 -15.36 -7.67
C ARG A 239 5.08 -15.99 -8.32
N GLU A 240 6.10 -16.31 -7.54
CA GLU A 240 7.31 -16.94 -8.06
C GLU A 240 7.00 -18.33 -8.64
N LEU A 241 6.18 -19.13 -7.95
CA LEU A 241 5.72 -20.41 -8.48
C LEU A 241 4.95 -20.23 -9.80
N TYR A 242 4.06 -19.25 -9.86
CA TYR A 242 3.32 -18.93 -11.08
C TYR A 242 4.25 -18.60 -12.24
N GLN A 243 5.22 -17.70 -12.04
CA GLN A 243 6.19 -17.31 -13.07
C GLN A 243 7.08 -18.46 -13.53
N LEU A 244 7.44 -19.37 -12.62
CA LEU A 244 8.21 -20.57 -12.97
C LEU A 244 7.38 -21.57 -13.78
N LEU A 245 6.09 -21.70 -13.46
CA LEU A 245 5.18 -22.58 -14.18
C LEU A 245 4.81 -21.98 -15.53
N ASP A 246 4.53 -20.69 -15.61
CA ASP A 246 4.16 -19.96 -16.82
C ASP A 246 5.38 -19.68 -17.72
N SER A 247 5.92 -20.74 -18.32
CA SER A 247 7.03 -20.69 -19.29
C SER A 247 6.68 -20.02 -20.63
N SER A 248 5.46 -19.48 -20.78
CA SER A 248 5.08 -18.71 -21.95
C SER A 248 5.73 -17.34 -21.79
N ASN A 249 6.75 -17.04 -22.60
CA ASN A 249 7.12 -15.65 -22.93
C ASN A 249 6.02 -14.96 -23.77
N GLU A 250 4.77 -15.41 -23.66
CA GLU A 250 3.63 -14.65 -24.12
C GLU A 250 3.46 -13.53 -23.11
N SER A 251 4.27 -12.49 -23.35
CA SER A 251 3.94 -11.09 -23.14
C SER A 251 2.62 -10.79 -23.83
N ASP A 252 1.56 -11.47 -23.41
CA ASP A 252 0.31 -11.53 -24.13
C ASP A 252 -0.39 -10.19 -23.90
N SER A 253 -0.48 -9.47 -25.00
CA SER A 253 -1.39 -8.38 -25.27
C SER A 253 -1.27 -7.13 -24.38
N GLY A 254 -0.50 -6.13 -24.84
CA GLY A 254 -0.85 -4.69 -24.85
C GLY A 254 -1.38 -3.98 -23.58
N GLU A 255 -1.54 -4.66 -22.46
CA GLU A 255 -2.15 -4.19 -21.23
C GLU A 255 -1.12 -4.28 -20.11
N ASN A 256 -0.93 -3.18 -19.37
CA ASN A 256 -0.03 -3.11 -18.22
C ASN A 256 -0.61 -3.92 -17.03
N ILE A 257 -0.62 -5.25 -17.14
CA ILE A 257 -1.14 -6.15 -16.11
C ILE A 257 -0.02 -6.51 -15.12
N ARG A 258 -0.26 -6.25 -13.83
CA ARG A 258 0.60 -6.71 -12.74
C ARG A 258 0.06 -8.04 -12.20
N LEU A 259 0.95 -9.01 -11.97
CA LEU A 259 0.64 -10.23 -11.22
C LEU A 259 0.92 -9.98 -9.74
N LEU A 260 -0.13 -9.93 -8.93
CA LEU A 260 -0.05 -9.62 -7.51
C LEU A 260 -0.50 -10.81 -6.67
N GLN A 261 0.20 -11.05 -5.57
CA GLN A 261 -0.17 -12.06 -4.60
C GLN A 261 -1.23 -11.50 -3.64
N THR A 262 -2.24 -12.30 -3.31
CA THR A 262 -3.31 -11.91 -2.38
C THR A 262 -2.75 -11.59 -0.99
N GLU A 263 -1.87 -12.46 -0.47
CA GLU A 263 -1.10 -12.21 0.75
C GLU A 263 0.33 -11.72 0.40
N GLY A 264 0.58 -10.41 0.47
CA GLY A 264 1.87 -9.84 0.08
C GLY A 264 3.08 -10.48 0.78
N PHE A 265 4.08 -10.91 0.00
CA PHE A 265 5.35 -11.51 0.45
C PHE A 265 5.23 -12.85 1.21
N MET A 266 4.03 -13.40 1.39
CA MET A 266 3.82 -14.69 2.05
C MET A 266 4.48 -15.82 1.26
N LYS A 267 5.08 -16.78 1.98
CA LYS A 267 5.65 -17.99 1.39
C LYS A 267 4.78 -19.19 1.72
N TYR A 268 4.85 -20.19 0.86
CA TYR A 268 4.08 -21.42 0.98
C TYR A 268 4.94 -22.65 0.67
N ASP A 269 4.51 -23.78 1.24
CA ASP A 269 4.81 -25.10 0.71
C ASP A 269 3.57 -25.59 -0.07
N PHE A 270 3.78 -26.11 -1.27
CA PHE A 270 2.77 -26.65 -2.17
C PHE A 270 3.07 -28.11 -2.52
N GLU A 271 2.02 -28.91 -2.57
CA GLU A 271 2.02 -30.22 -3.22
C GLU A 271 0.82 -30.29 -4.17
N ILE A 272 1.11 -30.36 -5.47
CA ILE A 272 0.12 -30.40 -6.54
C ILE A 272 0.22 -31.77 -7.19
N ILE A 273 -0.89 -32.49 -7.26
CA ILE A 273 -0.96 -33.85 -7.82
C ILE A 273 -2.05 -33.89 -8.88
N SER A 274 -1.69 -34.32 -10.09
CA SER A 274 -2.65 -34.64 -11.15
C SER A 274 -3.26 -36.01 -10.92
N LYS A 275 -4.58 -36.12 -11.09
CA LYS A 275 -5.30 -37.41 -11.10
C LYS A 275 -5.41 -38.00 -12.51
N LYS A 276 -5.08 -37.24 -13.55
CA LYS A 276 -5.09 -37.64 -14.96
C LYS A 276 -3.66 -37.59 -15.52
N THR A 277 -3.23 -38.66 -16.19
CA THR A 277 -1.89 -38.76 -16.79
C THR A 277 -1.76 -37.86 -18.03
N GLY A 278 -0.79 -36.92 -18.03
CA GLY A 278 -0.41 -36.14 -19.22
C GLY A 278 0.22 -34.76 -18.95
N LYS A 279 1.34 -34.45 -19.65
CA LYS A 279 2.20 -33.25 -19.46
C LYS A 279 1.52 -31.88 -19.42
N GLN A 280 0.45 -31.65 -20.18
CA GLN A 280 -0.15 -30.31 -20.30
C GLN A 280 -1.24 -30.02 -19.25
N SER A 281 -1.72 -31.04 -18.54
CA SER A 281 -2.81 -30.87 -17.56
C SER A 281 -2.32 -30.17 -16.30
N ILE A 282 -1.30 -30.69 -15.62
CA ILE A 282 -0.97 -30.23 -14.26
C ILE A 282 -0.53 -28.76 -14.19
N LYS A 283 0.27 -28.30 -15.16
CA LYS A 283 0.73 -26.91 -15.22
C LYS A 283 -0.45 -25.94 -15.37
N ARG A 284 -1.36 -26.21 -16.31
CA ARG A 284 -2.52 -25.35 -16.56
C ARG A 284 -3.46 -25.31 -15.34
N GLU A 285 -3.74 -26.47 -14.75
CA GLU A 285 -4.57 -26.55 -13.55
C GLU A 285 -3.91 -25.82 -12.35
N SER A 286 -2.58 -25.93 -12.22
CA SER A 286 -1.81 -25.19 -11.20
C SER A 286 -1.92 -23.69 -11.37
N LEU A 287 -1.74 -23.18 -12.60
CA LEU A 287 -1.89 -21.76 -12.90
C LEU A 287 -3.31 -21.27 -12.60
N GLY A 288 -4.33 -22.05 -12.97
CA GLY A 288 -5.73 -21.75 -12.67
C GLY A 288 -6.04 -21.74 -11.17
N PHE A 289 -5.46 -22.66 -10.38
CA PHE A 289 -5.54 -22.64 -8.92
C PHE A 289 -4.90 -21.36 -8.35
N LEU A 290 -3.66 -21.05 -8.78
CA LEU A 290 -2.94 -19.89 -8.29
C LEU A 290 -3.70 -18.58 -8.58
N GLU A 291 -4.26 -18.40 -9.78
CA GLU A 291 -5.06 -17.22 -10.14
C GLU A 291 -6.42 -17.13 -9.43
N ARG A 292 -6.95 -18.25 -8.97
CA ARG A 292 -8.21 -18.25 -8.23
C ARG A 292 -8.00 -17.84 -6.78
N ASP A 293 -7.01 -18.43 -6.12
CA ASP A 293 -6.91 -18.39 -4.66
C ASP A 293 -5.76 -17.51 -4.14
N LEU A 294 -4.65 -17.38 -4.88
CA LEU A 294 -3.40 -16.81 -4.34
C LEU A 294 -2.83 -15.63 -5.15
N ILE A 295 -3.29 -15.44 -6.38
CA ILE A 295 -2.80 -14.42 -7.31
C ILE A 295 -3.99 -13.73 -7.94
N TYR A 296 -3.88 -12.43 -8.18
CA TYR A 296 -4.80 -11.72 -9.03
C TYR A 296 -4.06 -10.84 -10.03
N ARG A 297 -4.68 -10.66 -11.19
CA ARG A 297 -4.22 -9.74 -12.23
C ARG A 297 -4.76 -8.35 -11.92
N TYR A 298 -3.88 -7.38 -11.83
CA TYR A 298 -4.23 -5.98 -11.58
C TYR A 298 -3.89 -5.14 -12.80
N ARG A 299 -4.91 -4.56 -13.43
CA ARG A 299 -4.75 -3.66 -14.56
C ARG A 299 -4.34 -2.28 -14.06
N LYS A 300 -3.14 -1.82 -14.46
CA LYS A 300 -2.71 -0.43 -14.22
C LYS A 300 -3.63 0.53 -14.96
#